data_AF-A0A1G3V2S5-F1
#
_entry.id   AF-A0A1G3V2S5-F1
#
_cell.length_a   1.000
_cell.length_b   1.000
_cell.length_c   1.000
_cell.angle_alpha   90.00
_cell.angle_beta   90.00
_cell.angle_gamma   90.00
#
_symmetry.space_group_name_H-M   'P 1'
#
loop_
_entity.id
_entity.type
_entity.pdbx_description
1 polymer ?
#
loop_
_entity_poly.entity_id
_entity_poly.type
_entity_poly.pdbx_seq_one_letter_code
_entity_poly.pdbx_strand_id
1 'polypeptide(L)'
;MLLENFEFDKELYREAYAFLMDVHGISHAIIDKHLFPEDKRTKPNTLSLIYKALLESAQNVQMSPNVIGKSISGIKGNIEPLSGVLFDFDPKKTCEKYRTYSAEKLFEEIRPLLKRPPHTGKNSLWLRYCKTIISSSVFLSQFENQGQLYRFVDTYYDDDKMRPFLPMLLSYEIDGFGFALSCDFLKEMGYVKFGKPDTHVKDVFVELGLLGTVPKNSSKADYLSLRLLERIAKSNETTAYAVDKLLWLIGSGNFYLEKLEVASKKDEFIEHMKQRQHNHSAHPIAEKAGSG
;
A
#
# COMPACT_ATOMS: atom_id res chain seq x y z
N MET A 1 21.61 8.56 -7.26
CA MET A 1 21.18 9.92 -6.88
C MET A 1 19.89 10.16 -7.65
N LEU A 2 18.74 10.30 -6.96
CA LEU A 2 17.49 10.68 -7.64
C LEU A 2 17.73 12.08 -8.20
N LEU A 3 17.65 12.27 -9.52
CA LEU A 3 17.75 13.60 -10.12
C LEU A 3 16.54 14.41 -9.59
N GLU A 4 16.80 15.46 -8.82
CA GLU A 4 15.75 16.37 -8.35
C GLU A 4 15.25 17.19 -9.55
N ASN A 5 14.06 16.85 -10.03
CA ASN A 5 13.38 17.62 -11.07
C ASN A 5 12.00 18.02 -10.53
N PHE A 6 12.00 19.08 -9.73
CA PHE A 6 10.80 19.60 -9.06
C PHE A 6 9.69 19.98 -10.05
N GLU A 7 10.05 20.44 -11.25
CA GLU A 7 9.07 20.81 -12.26
C GLU A 7 8.40 19.56 -12.85
N PHE A 8 9.18 18.52 -13.16
CA PHE A 8 8.61 17.25 -13.61
C PHE A 8 7.73 16.58 -12.54
N ASP A 9 8.11 16.68 -11.25
CA ASP A 9 7.29 16.16 -10.17
C ASP A 9 5.93 16.88 -10.07
N LYS A 10 5.90 18.21 -10.31
CA LYS A 10 4.65 18.98 -10.39
C LYS A 10 3.82 18.57 -11.59
N GLU A 11 4.46 18.48 -12.76
CA GLU A 11 3.81 18.09 -14.01
C GLU A 11 3.19 16.69 -13.88
N LEU A 12 3.94 15.71 -13.38
CA LEU A 12 3.46 14.31 -13.27
C LEU A 12 2.16 14.20 -12.47
N TYR A 13 2.05 14.88 -11.33
CA TYR A 13 0.83 14.83 -10.53
C TYR A 13 -0.34 15.55 -11.20
N ARG A 14 -0.09 16.74 -11.76
CA ARG A 14 -1.12 17.55 -12.43
C ARG A 14 -1.65 16.86 -13.68
N GLU A 15 -0.76 16.31 -14.50
CA GLU A 15 -1.11 15.56 -15.70
C GLU A 15 -1.82 14.26 -15.35
N ALA A 16 -1.41 13.54 -14.28
CA ALA A 16 -2.15 12.36 -13.82
C ALA A 16 -3.60 12.71 -13.45
N TYR A 17 -3.80 13.85 -12.79
CA TYR A 17 -5.15 14.32 -12.44
C TYR A 17 -5.95 14.72 -13.68
N ALA A 18 -5.38 15.54 -14.56
CA ALA A 18 -6.01 15.99 -15.79
C ALA A 18 -6.35 14.81 -16.71
N PHE A 19 -5.45 13.84 -16.83
CA PHE A 19 -5.65 12.64 -17.62
C PHE A 19 -6.85 11.81 -17.15
N LEU A 20 -7.07 11.68 -15.83
CA LEU A 20 -8.28 11.03 -15.30
C LEU A 20 -9.55 11.81 -15.60
N MET A 21 -9.49 13.15 -15.63
CA MET A 21 -10.65 14.00 -15.96
C MET A 21 -11.12 13.82 -17.40
N ASP A 22 -10.23 13.44 -18.32
CA ASP A 22 -10.56 13.15 -19.71
C ASP A 22 -11.19 11.75 -19.90
N VAL A 23 -11.19 10.91 -18.87
CA VAL A 23 -11.84 9.59 -18.91
C VAL A 23 -13.35 9.77 -18.77
N HIS A 24 -14.09 9.30 -19.77
CA HIS A 24 -15.55 9.38 -19.78
C HIS A 24 -16.18 8.82 -18.50
N GLY A 25 -17.03 9.62 -17.85
CA GLY A 25 -17.74 9.26 -16.63
C GLY A 25 -16.97 9.55 -15.32
N ILE A 26 -15.75 10.06 -15.41
CA ILE A 26 -14.96 10.50 -14.26
C ILE A 26 -15.14 12.01 -14.07
N SER A 27 -15.25 12.45 -12.81
CA SER A 27 -15.38 13.87 -12.44
C SER A 27 -14.45 14.21 -11.29
N HIS A 28 -14.22 15.51 -11.06
CA HIS A 28 -13.42 16.01 -9.93
C HIS A 28 -13.89 15.40 -8.60
N ALA A 29 -15.20 15.41 -8.35
CA ALA A 29 -15.78 14.87 -7.13
C ALA A 29 -15.47 13.37 -6.95
N ILE A 30 -15.44 12.60 -8.04
CA ILE A 30 -15.10 11.17 -8.00
C ILE A 30 -13.62 10.99 -7.67
N ILE A 31 -12.73 11.74 -8.32
CA ILE A 31 -11.28 11.63 -8.07
C ILE A 31 -10.96 12.07 -6.64
N ASP A 32 -11.39 13.27 -6.25
CA ASP A 32 -11.05 13.89 -4.96
C ASP A 32 -11.48 13.01 -3.78
N LYS A 33 -12.64 12.35 -3.88
CA LYS A 33 -13.13 11.42 -2.84
C LYS A 33 -12.16 10.26 -2.56
N HIS A 34 -11.35 9.86 -3.53
CA HIS A 34 -10.34 8.81 -3.37
C HIS A 34 -8.97 9.34 -2.93
N LEU A 35 -8.69 10.63 -3.14
CA LEU A 35 -7.40 11.24 -2.79
C LEU A 35 -7.26 11.57 -1.31
N PHE A 36 -8.35 11.51 -0.55
CA PHE A 36 -8.34 11.60 0.91
C PHE A 36 -8.72 10.25 1.52
N PRO A 37 -8.16 9.88 2.69
CA PRO A 37 -8.70 8.78 3.47
C PRO A 37 -10.17 9.05 3.79
N GLU A 38 -11.01 8.02 3.72
CA GLU A 38 -12.43 8.17 4.05
C GLU A 38 -12.61 8.74 5.47
N ASP A 39 -13.46 9.76 5.64
CA ASP A 39 -13.70 10.43 6.94
C ASP A 39 -14.10 9.47 8.08
N LYS A 40 -14.63 8.29 7.72
CA LYS A 40 -15.04 7.23 8.64
C LYS A 40 -13.88 6.36 9.13
N ARG A 41 -12.68 6.48 8.55
CA ARG A 41 -11.50 5.71 8.98
C ARG A 41 -10.92 6.35 10.24
N THR A 42 -11.52 6.01 11.37
CA THR A 42 -10.94 6.32 12.68
C THR A 42 -9.74 5.43 12.93
N LYS A 43 -8.63 6.01 13.40
CA LYS A 43 -7.47 5.24 13.87
C LYS A 43 -7.93 4.19 14.90
N PRO A 44 -7.63 2.89 14.69
CA PRO A 44 -8.03 1.83 15.61
C PRO A 44 -7.62 2.09 17.07
N ASN A 45 -8.58 2.18 17.98
CA ASN A 45 -8.32 2.64 19.36
C ASN A 45 -7.90 1.53 20.35
N THR A 46 -7.69 0.29 19.89
CA THR A 46 -7.19 -0.82 20.71
C THR A 46 -6.20 -1.67 19.92
N LEU A 47 -5.32 -2.38 20.62
CA LEU A 47 -4.41 -3.35 19.97
C LEU A 47 -5.17 -4.45 19.22
N SER A 48 -6.37 -4.83 19.68
CA SER A 48 -7.18 -5.83 18.99
C SER A 48 -7.70 -5.35 17.64
N LEU A 49 -8.17 -4.10 17.57
CA LEU A 49 -8.60 -3.51 16.31
C LEU A 49 -7.42 -3.30 15.35
N ILE A 50 -6.24 -2.93 15.87
CA ILE A 50 -5.00 -2.83 15.07
C ILE A 50 -4.60 -4.21 14.54
N TYR A 51 -4.63 -5.24 15.39
CA TYR A 51 -4.28 -6.60 15.00
C TYR A 51 -5.21 -7.11 13.91
N LYS A 52 -6.52 -6.92 14.07
CA LYS A 52 -7.50 -7.23 13.02
C LYS A 52 -7.21 -6.48 11.72
N ALA A 53 -6.99 -5.16 11.76
CA ALA A 53 -6.67 -4.38 10.56
C ALA A 53 -5.39 -4.85 9.85
N LEU A 54 -4.38 -5.27 10.63
CA LEU A 54 -3.13 -5.82 10.11
C LEU A 54 -3.39 -7.14 9.37
N LEU A 55 -4.16 -8.05 9.97
CA LEU A 55 -4.54 -9.33 9.34
C LEU A 55 -5.44 -9.13 8.11
N GLU A 56 -6.34 -8.16 8.14
CA GLU A 56 -7.15 -7.77 6.98
C GLU A 56 -6.29 -7.23 5.84
N SER A 57 -5.22 -6.49 6.15
CA SER A 57 -4.25 -6.05 5.16
C SER A 57 -3.38 -7.21 4.62
N ALA A 58 -3.00 -8.16 5.47
CA ALA A 58 -2.17 -9.32 5.09
C ALA A 58 -2.80 -10.16 3.98
N GLN A 59 -4.12 -10.30 3.97
CA GLN A 59 -4.82 -11.02 2.90
C GLN A 59 -4.99 -10.20 1.61
N ASN A 60 -4.54 -8.95 1.51
CA ASN A 60 -4.63 -8.18 0.26
C ASN A 60 -3.58 -8.58 -0.78
N VAL A 61 -2.75 -9.59 -0.48
CA VAL A 61 -1.91 -10.28 -1.48
C VAL A 61 -2.80 -11.01 -2.48
N GLN A 62 -2.49 -10.89 -3.78
CA GLN A 62 -3.21 -11.48 -4.91
C GLN A 62 -3.92 -12.82 -4.59
N MET A 63 -5.22 -12.89 -4.90
CA MET A 63 -6.16 -14.00 -4.61
C MET A 63 -6.47 -14.30 -3.13
N SER A 64 -5.67 -13.81 -2.18
CA SER A 64 -5.82 -14.17 -0.75
C SER A 64 -7.14 -13.76 -0.10
N PRO A 65 -7.87 -12.69 -0.48
CA PRO A 65 -9.17 -12.38 0.14
C PRO A 65 -10.24 -13.45 -0.15
N ASN A 66 -10.09 -14.18 -1.26
CA ASN A 66 -10.96 -15.28 -1.64
C ASN A 66 -10.53 -16.61 -0.99
N VAL A 67 -9.23 -16.78 -0.70
CA VAL A 67 -8.70 -18.03 -0.14
C VAL A 67 -8.77 -18.01 1.39
N ILE A 68 -8.56 -16.85 2.00
CA ILE A 68 -8.61 -16.64 3.45
C ILE A 68 -10.04 -16.25 3.84
N GLY A 69 -10.41 -14.97 3.75
CA GLY A 69 -11.70 -14.49 4.26
C GLY A 69 -12.91 -15.23 3.72
N LYS A 70 -13.03 -15.41 2.40
CA LYS A 70 -14.20 -16.08 1.81
C LYS A 70 -14.30 -17.56 2.20
N SER A 71 -13.21 -18.26 2.48
CA SER A 71 -13.28 -19.70 2.79
C SER A 71 -13.74 -19.98 4.23
N ILE A 72 -13.61 -19.02 5.14
CA ILE A 72 -14.13 -19.11 6.52
C ILE A 72 -15.47 -18.40 6.70
N SER A 73 -15.72 -17.27 6.02
CA SER A 73 -16.94 -16.48 6.23
C SER A 73 -17.96 -16.64 5.10
N GLY A 74 -17.54 -17.01 3.89
CA GLY A 74 -18.35 -16.92 2.66
C GLY A 74 -18.32 -15.54 2.01
N ILE A 75 -17.72 -14.53 2.67
CA ILE A 75 -17.64 -13.14 2.21
C ILE A 75 -16.16 -12.80 1.94
N LYS A 76 -15.87 -12.23 0.77
CA LYS A 76 -14.50 -11.87 0.37
C LYS A 76 -13.88 -10.94 1.42
N GLY A 77 -12.70 -11.31 1.91
CA GLY A 77 -11.94 -10.49 2.87
C GLY A 77 -12.47 -10.50 4.31
N ASN A 78 -13.60 -11.15 4.62
CA ASN A 78 -14.10 -11.14 6.00
C ASN A 78 -13.41 -12.23 6.83
N ILE A 79 -12.61 -11.79 7.80
CA ILE A 79 -11.86 -12.65 8.73
C ILE A 79 -12.48 -12.78 10.12
N GLU A 80 -13.66 -12.20 10.34
CA GLU A 80 -14.36 -12.21 11.64
C GLU A 80 -14.51 -13.61 12.25
N PRO A 81 -14.74 -14.71 11.48
CA PRO A 81 -14.80 -16.05 12.07
C PRO A 81 -13.53 -16.48 12.82
N LEU A 82 -12.39 -15.81 12.60
CA LEU A 82 -11.16 -16.08 13.36
C LEU A 82 -11.21 -15.55 14.80
N SER A 83 -12.16 -14.69 15.17
CA SER A 83 -12.23 -14.06 16.50
C SER A 83 -12.14 -15.09 17.62
N GLY A 84 -12.89 -16.19 17.54
CA GLY A 84 -12.87 -17.25 18.57
C GLY A 84 -11.53 -17.97 18.71
N VAL A 85 -10.79 -18.15 17.60
CA VAL A 85 -9.45 -18.77 17.61
C VAL A 85 -8.40 -17.77 18.07
N LEU A 86 -8.58 -16.49 17.74
CA LEU A 86 -7.65 -15.40 18.01
C LEU A 86 -8.06 -14.52 19.20
N PHE A 87 -8.89 -15.04 20.10
CA PHE A 87 -9.31 -14.36 21.33
C PHE A 87 -9.86 -12.95 21.12
N ASP A 88 -10.82 -12.80 20.22
CA ASP A 88 -11.37 -11.50 19.77
C ASP A 88 -10.29 -10.57 19.23
N PHE A 89 -9.34 -11.18 18.50
CA PHE A 89 -8.15 -10.54 17.97
C PHE A 89 -7.27 -9.90 19.07
N ASP A 90 -7.18 -10.47 20.26
CA ASP A 90 -6.21 -10.03 21.27
C ASP A 90 -4.79 -10.52 20.89
N PRO A 91 -3.87 -9.63 20.49
CA PRO A 91 -2.54 -10.06 20.05
C PRO A 91 -1.69 -10.63 21.18
N LYS A 92 -1.92 -10.23 22.44
CA LYS A 92 -1.14 -10.75 23.58
C LYS A 92 -1.57 -12.18 23.90
N LYS A 93 -2.86 -12.44 24.02
CA LYS A 93 -3.39 -13.81 24.22
C LYS A 93 -3.05 -14.72 23.05
N THR A 94 -3.14 -14.20 21.83
CA THR A 94 -2.75 -14.94 20.61
C THR A 94 -1.26 -15.30 20.65
N CYS A 95 -0.39 -14.36 21.00
CA CYS A 95 1.04 -14.60 21.16
C CYS A 95 1.33 -15.63 22.27
N GLU A 96 0.71 -15.47 23.44
CA GLU A 96 0.85 -16.39 24.57
C GLU A 96 0.50 -17.83 24.19
N LYS A 97 -0.61 -18.04 23.45
CA LYS A 97 -1.02 -19.39 23.02
C LYS A 97 -0.17 -19.94 21.88
N TYR A 98 0.17 -19.11 20.88
CA TYR A 98 0.63 -19.60 19.57
C TYR A 98 2.08 -19.27 19.19
N ARG A 99 2.83 -18.46 19.96
CA ARG A 99 4.19 -18.05 19.57
C ARG A 99 5.17 -19.20 19.27
N THR A 100 4.96 -20.38 19.86
CA THR A 100 5.80 -21.57 19.65
C THR A 100 5.20 -22.56 18.65
N TYR A 101 4.03 -22.25 18.07
CA TYR A 101 3.38 -23.12 17.11
C TYR A 101 4.08 -23.01 15.76
N SER A 102 4.12 -24.13 15.03
CA SER A 102 4.34 -24.07 13.59
C SER A 102 3.09 -23.56 12.89
N ALA A 103 3.24 -23.09 11.65
CA ALA A 103 2.12 -22.66 10.82
C ALA A 103 1.07 -23.76 10.64
N GLU A 104 1.50 -25.01 10.48
CA GLU A 104 0.64 -26.19 10.36
C GLU A 104 -0.16 -26.41 11.63
N LYS A 105 0.47 -26.29 12.81
CA LYS A 105 -0.22 -26.49 14.08
C LYS A 105 -1.30 -25.43 14.32
N LEU A 106 -1.02 -24.17 14.01
CA LEU A 106 -2.06 -23.12 14.06
C LEU A 106 -3.15 -23.37 13.00
N PHE A 107 -2.77 -23.85 11.82
CA PHE A 107 -3.74 -24.16 10.79
C PHE A 107 -4.72 -25.25 11.21
N GLU A 108 -4.30 -26.26 11.98
CA GLU A 108 -5.22 -27.26 12.54
C GLU A 108 -6.26 -26.65 13.49
N GLU A 109 -5.94 -25.60 14.23
CA GLU A 109 -6.89 -24.88 15.09
C GLU A 109 -7.92 -24.09 14.26
N ILE A 110 -7.51 -23.59 13.09
CA ILE A 110 -8.36 -22.80 12.18
C ILE A 110 -9.20 -23.71 11.28
N ARG A 111 -8.70 -24.91 10.95
CA ARG A 111 -9.33 -25.85 10.01
C ARG A 111 -10.82 -26.10 10.26
N PRO A 112 -11.32 -26.23 11.51
CA PRO A 112 -12.75 -26.40 11.78
C PRO A 112 -13.64 -25.24 11.30
N LEU A 113 -13.08 -24.05 11.10
CA LEU A 113 -13.81 -22.88 10.61
C LEU A 113 -14.00 -22.88 9.08
N LEU A 114 -13.26 -23.73 8.35
CA LEU A 114 -13.29 -23.73 6.89
C LEU A 114 -14.62 -24.26 6.37
N LYS A 115 -15.31 -23.45 5.56
CA LYS A 115 -16.54 -23.84 4.86
C LYS A 115 -16.28 -24.71 3.62
N ARG A 116 -15.01 -24.83 3.18
CA ARG A 116 -14.59 -25.59 2.00
C ARG A 116 -13.20 -26.20 2.24
N PRO A 117 -12.89 -27.35 1.62
CA PRO A 117 -11.56 -27.95 1.73
C PRO A 117 -10.47 -26.99 1.24
N PRO A 118 -9.37 -26.79 1.99
CA PRO A 118 -8.29 -25.92 1.59
C PRO A 118 -7.43 -26.59 0.50
N HIS A 119 -6.74 -25.80 -0.32
CA HIS A 119 -5.65 -26.32 -1.13
C HIS A 119 -4.44 -26.60 -0.24
N THR A 120 -4.08 -27.87 -0.07
CA THR A 120 -3.05 -28.33 0.87
C THR A 120 -1.71 -28.53 0.16
N GLY A 121 -0.81 -27.56 0.31
CA GLY A 121 0.58 -27.68 -0.09
C GLY A 121 1.47 -26.86 0.86
N LYS A 122 2.77 -27.18 0.94
CA LYS A 122 3.74 -26.50 1.82
C LYS A 122 3.80 -24.98 1.58
N ASN A 123 3.38 -24.53 0.38
CA ASN A 123 3.32 -23.12 -0.01
C ASN A 123 1.88 -22.57 -0.05
N SER A 124 0.92 -23.23 0.61
CA SER A 124 -0.47 -22.76 0.62
C SER A 124 -0.57 -21.37 1.26
N LEU A 125 -1.52 -20.57 0.77
CA LEU A 125 -1.78 -19.23 1.31
C LEU A 125 -2.17 -19.29 2.79
N TRP A 126 -2.85 -20.35 3.21
CA TRP A 126 -3.20 -20.56 4.61
C TRP A 126 -2.01 -20.73 5.53
N LEU A 127 -1.00 -21.53 5.15
CA LEU A 127 0.20 -21.68 5.98
C LEU A 127 0.99 -20.37 6.07
N ARG A 128 1.08 -19.61 4.96
CA ARG A 128 1.70 -18.27 5.00
C ARG A 128 0.92 -17.33 5.90
N TYR A 129 -0.40 -17.33 5.80
CA TYR A 129 -1.27 -16.50 6.63
C TYR A 129 -1.18 -16.88 8.12
N CYS A 130 -1.04 -18.17 8.44
CA CYS A 130 -0.78 -18.61 9.82
C CYS A 130 0.55 -18.06 10.36
N LYS A 131 1.61 -18.02 9.55
CA LYS A 131 2.87 -17.34 9.93
C LYS A 131 2.65 -15.86 10.17
N THR A 132 1.87 -15.20 9.31
CA THR A 132 1.51 -13.79 9.51
C THR A 132 0.77 -13.59 10.82
N ILE A 133 -0.25 -14.41 11.14
CA ILE A 133 -0.98 -14.36 12.42
C ILE A 133 0.00 -14.42 13.59
N ILE A 134 0.90 -15.41 13.61
CA ILE A 134 1.84 -15.61 14.72
C ILE A 134 2.80 -14.43 14.83
N SER A 135 3.54 -14.11 13.76
CA SER A 135 4.56 -13.05 13.77
C SER A 135 3.98 -11.67 14.09
N SER A 136 2.82 -11.32 13.56
CA SER A 136 2.15 -10.05 13.90
C SER A 136 1.64 -10.03 15.35
N SER A 137 1.21 -11.16 15.92
CA SER A 137 0.88 -11.24 17.35
C SER A 137 2.12 -11.02 18.22
N VAL A 138 3.26 -11.60 17.82
CA VAL A 138 4.55 -11.42 18.52
C VAL A 138 4.96 -9.95 18.49
N PHE A 139 4.95 -9.32 17.31
CA PHE A 139 5.26 -7.90 17.16
C PHE A 139 4.36 -7.02 18.03
N LEU A 140 3.03 -7.17 17.93
CA LEU A 140 2.08 -6.33 18.67
C LEU A 140 2.07 -6.60 20.18
N SER A 141 2.44 -7.80 20.62
CA SER A 141 2.50 -8.16 22.05
C SER A 141 3.57 -7.38 22.83
N GLN A 142 4.54 -6.79 22.13
CA GLN A 142 5.60 -5.96 22.72
C GLN A 142 5.07 -4.62 23.25
N PHE A 143 3.87 -4.21 22.81
CA PHE A 143 3.26 -2.95 23.22
C PHE A 143 2.23 -3.18 24.33
N GLU A 144 2.28 -2.34 25.36
CA GLU A 144 1.32 -2.34 26.46
C GLU A 144 -0.09 -2.00 25.96
N ASN A 145 -0.19 -1.00 25.08
CA ASN A 145 -1.43 -0.48 24.51
C ASN A 145 -1.18 0.19 23.14
N GLN A 146 -2.26 0.55 22.45
CA GLN A 146 -2.24 1.23 21.15
C GLN A 146 -1.48 2.56 21.18
N GLY A 147 -1.52 3.29 22.30
CA GLY A 147 -0.82 4.56 22.44
C GLY A 147 0.69 4.39 22.39
N GLN A 148 1.23 3.31 22.96
CA GLN A 148 2.65 2.99 22.86
C GLN A 148 3.05 2.61 21.43
N LEU A 149 2.22 1.83 20.74
CA LEU A 149 2.44 1.52 19.32
C LEU A 149 2.45 2.80 18.49
N TYR A 150 1.49 3.71 18.68
CA TYR A 150 1.46 4.95 17.92
C TYR A 150 2.67 5.83 18.17
N ARG A 151 3.13 6.00 19.41
CA ARG A 151 4.39 6.72 19.67
C ARG A 151 5.60 6.09 18.96
N PHE A 152 5.65 4.76 18.93
CA PHE A 152 6.67 4.04 18.18
C PHE A 152 6.58 4.35 16.67
N VAL A 153 5.40 4.28 16.07
CA VAL A 153 5.20 4.61 14.65
C VAL A 153 5.53 6.07 14.35
N ASP A 154 5.09 6.99 15.21
CA ASP A 154 5.26 8.44 15.06
C ASP A 154 6.76 8.82 15.03
N THR A 155 7.61 8.08 15.76
CA THR A 155 9.08 8.25 15.75
C THR A 155 9.68 8.11 14.35
N TYR A 156 9.11 7.25 13.50
CA TYR A 156 9.53 7.10 12.10
C TYR A 156 8.75 8.03 11.17
N TYR A 157 7.47 8.26 11.44
CA TYR A 157 6.56 8.94 10.53
C TYR A 157 6.95 10.40 10.27
N ASP A 158 7.41 11.12 11.30
CA ASP A 158 7.63 12.55 11.21
C ASP A 158 8.95 12.96 10.55
N ASP A 159 9.92 12.05 10.46
CA ASP A 159 11.20 12.28 9.82
C ASP A 159 11.27 11.61 8.43
N ASP A 160 11.47 12.40 7.37
CA ASP A 160 11.55 11.94 5.97
C ASP A 160 12.66 10.89 5.72
N LYS A 161 13.75 10.94 6.49
CA LYS A 161 14.84 9.97 6.39
C LYS A 161 14.50 8.69 7.14
N MET A 162 13.81 8.79 8.28
CA MET A 162 13.44 7.62 9.10
C MET A 162 12.23 6.88 8.53
N ARG A 163 11.30 7.58 7.88
CA ARG A 163 10.02 7.03 7.42
C ARG A 163 10.13 5.73 6.63
N PRO A 164 11.04 5.57 5.65
CA PRO A 164 11.16 4.32 4.88
C PRO A 164 11.61 3.11 5.71
N PHE A 165 12.26 3.32 6.85
CA PHE A 165 12.74 2.22 7.70
C PHE A 165 11.60 1.50 8.43
N LEU A 166 10.47 2.16 8.69
CA LEU A 166 9.34 1.50 9.36
C LEU A 166 8.70 0.42 8.48
N PRO A 167 8.32 0.68 7.20
CA PRO A 167 7.88 -0.38 6.30
C PRO A 167 8.88 -1.53 6.13
N MET A 168 10.18 -1.23 6.12
CA MET A 168 11.24 -2.26 6.10
C MET A 168 11.20 -3.11 7.36
N LEU A 169 11.22 -2.48 8.53
CA LEU A 169 11.19 -3.18 9.82
C LEU A 169 9.97 -4.10 9.92
N LEU A 170 8.77 -3.57 9.59
CA LEU A 170 7.56 -4.38 9.56
C LEU A 170 7.68 -5.58 8.61
N SER A 171 8.38 -5.43 7.48
CA SER A 171 8.58 -6.55 6.55
C SER A 171 9.58 -7.61 7.01
N TYR A 172 10.42 -7.28 7.99
CA TYR A 172 11.32 -8.23 8.64
C TYR A 172 10.66 -8.89 9.87
N GLU A 173 9.86 -8.14 10.61
CA GLU A 173 9.22 -8.60 11.84
C GLU A 173 7.95 -9.43 11.58
N ILE A 174 7.27 -9.20 10.45
CA ILE A 174 5.97 -9.80 10.15
C ILE A 174 6.05 -10.64 8.87
N ASP A 175 5.93 -11.94 9.03
CA ASP A 175 5.89 -12.89 7.91
C ASP A 175 4.76 -12.55 6.94
N GLY A 176 5.06 -12.59 5.64
CA GLY A 176 4.08 -12.34 4.57
C GLY A 176 3.76 -10.86 4.34
N PHE A 177 4.32 -9.94 5.14
CA PHE A 177 4.20 -8.50 4.94
C PHE A 177 5.39 -7.99 4.13
N GLY A 178 5.21 -7.76 2.83
CA GLY A 178 6.23 -7.07 2.02
C GLY A 178 6.20 -5.55 2.26
N PHE A 179 7.26 -4.84 1.88
CA PHE A 179 7.38 -3.37 2.02
C PHE A 179 6.11 -2.63 1.55
N ALA A 180 5.57 -2.98 0.38
CA ALA A 180 4.36 -2.36 -0.14
C ALA A 180 3.13 -2.60 0.74
N LEU A 181 2.95 -3.81 1.30
CA LEU A 181 1.85 -4.07 2.23
C LEU A 181 2.05 -3.36 3.56
N SER A 182 3.28 -3.22 4.03
CA SER A 182 3.60 -2.42 5.21
C SER A 182 3.17 -0.96 5.01
N CYS A 183 3.51 -0.35 3.86
CA CYS A 183 3.03 1.00 3.51
C CYS A 183 1.50 1.06 3.42
N ASP A 184 0.86 0.05 2.82
CA ASP A 184 -0.59 -0.03 2.69
C ASP A 184 -1.25 -0.08 4.08
N PHE A 185 -0.78 -0.92 4.98
CA PHE A 185 -1.27 -0.97 6.36
C PHE A 185 -1.11 0.38 7.09
N LEU A 186 0.07 1.00 7.01
CA LEU A 186 0.33 2.27 7.68
C LEU A 186 -0.56 3.40 7.15
N LYS A 187 -0.72 3.52 5.83
CA LYS A 187 -1.59 4.56 5.26
C LYS A 187 -3.06 4.32 5.62
N GLU A 188 -3.51 3.06 5.65
CA GLU A 188 -4.88 2.70 6.02
C GLU A 188 -5.14 2.96 7.52
N MET A 189 -4.11 2.93 8.37
CA MET A 189 -4.14 3.44 9.75
C MET A 189 -4.09 4.97 9.87
N GLY A 190 -4.19 5.72 8.78
CA GLY A 190 -4.23 7.18 8.77
C GLY A 190 -2.87 7.88 8.71
N TYR A 191 -1.79 7.16 8.39
CA TYR A 191 -0.48 7.75 8.19
C TYR A 191 -0.27 8.17 6.72
N VAL A 192 -0.89 9.28 6.33
CA VAL A 192 -1.01 9.76 4.93
C VAL A 192 0.30 10.15 4.24
N LYS A 193 1.40 10.35 4.99
CA LYS A 193 2.75 10.52 4.39
C LYS A 193 3.31 9.21 3.82
N PHE A 194 2.68 8.06 4.09
CA PHE A 194 2.98 6.82 3.37
C PHE A 194 2.11 6.72 2.11
N GLY A 195 2.76 6.46 0.98
CA GLY A 195 2.12 5.93 -0.22
C GLY A 195 2.57 4.50 -0.47
N LYS A 196 1.75 3.70 -1.15
CA LYS A 196 2.06 2.29 -1.44
C LYS A 196 2.87 2.18 -2.75
N PRO A 197 4.15 1.75 -2.71
CA PRO A 197 4.91 1.49 -3.94
C PRO A 197 4.50 0.15 -4.57
N ASP A 198 3.25 0.02 -5.00
CA ASP A 198 2.73 -1.21 -5.62
C ASP A 198 3.17 -1.36 -7.07
N THR A 199 2.68 -2.42 -7.72
CA THR A 199 3.01 -2.72 -9.11
C THR A 199 2.61 -1.60 -10.08
N HIS A 200 1.47 -0.93 -9.87
CA HIS A 200 0.99 0.13 -10.76
C HIS A 200 1.87 1.37 -10.63
N VAL A 201 2.16 1.79 -9.39
CA VAL A 201 3.05 2.94 -9.12
C VAL A 201 4.46 2.67 -9.65
N LYS A 202 5.00 1.48 -9.37
CA LYS A 202 6.36 1.13 -9.83
C LYS A 202 6.46 1.02 -11.34
N ASP A 203 5.42 0.54 -12.03
CA ASP A 203 5.39 0.51 -13.50
C ASP A 203 5.52 1.92 -14.08
N VAL A 204 4.73 2.87 -13.58
CA VAL A 204 4.83 4.28 -14.02
C VAL A 204 6.24 4.82 -13.78
N PHE A 205 6.83 4.59 -12.60
CA PHE A 205 8.16 5.11 -12.29
C PHE A 205 9.29 4.45 -13.10
N VAL A 206 9.19 3.15 -13.40
CA VAL A 206 10.16 2.48 -14.26
C VAL A 206 10.05 3.00 -15.69
N GLU A 207 8.83 3.05 -16.23
CA GLU A 207 8.61 3.43 -17.63
C GLU A 207 8.91 4.90 -17.93
N LEU A 208 8.77 5.78 -16.93
CA LEU A 208 9.19 7.18 -17.01
C LEU A 208 10.67 7.40 -16.66
N GLY A 209 11.43 6.33 -16.43
CA GLY A 209 12.88 6.38 -16.15
C GLY A 209 13.26 6.91 -14.76
N LEU A 210 12.30 7.08 -13.85
CA LEU A 210 12.49 7.70 -12.53
C LEU A 210 13.27 6.81 -11.55
N LEU A 211 13.24 5.50 -11.77
CA LEU A 211 14.02 4.52 -10.99
C LEU A 211 15.37 4.17 -11.62
N GLY A 212 15.70 4.77 -12.77
CA GLY A 212 16.93 4.45 -13.51
C GLY A 212 17.03 2.96 -13.85
N THR A 213 18.18 2.35 -13.57
CA THR A 213 18.47 0.93 -13.86
C THR A 213 18.14 -0.02 -12.69
N VAL A 214 17.44 0.46 -11.66
CA VAL A 214 17.12 -0.36 -10.48
C VAL A 214 16.05 -1.41 -10.85
N PRO A 215 16.27 -2.70 -10.54
CA PRO A 215 15.26 -3.73 -10.81
C PRO A 215 13.95 -3.46 -10.06
N LYS A 216 12.82 -3.45 -10.77
CA LYS A 216 11.46 -3.16 -10.25
C LYS A 216 11.08 -3.91 -8.98
N ASN A 217 11.52 -5.16 -8.87
CA ASN A 217 11.17 -6.06 -7.76
C ASN A 217 12.24 -6.14 -6.67
N SER A 218 13.14 -5.15 -6.60
CA SER A 218 14.17 -5.07 -5.56
C SER A 218 13.74 -4.18 -4.39
N SER A 219 14.26 -4.43 -3.18
CA SER A 219 14.05 -3.56 -2.01
C SER A 219 14.51 -2.13 -2.27
N LYS A 220 15.50 -1.94 -3.15
CA LYS A 220 15.95 -0.61 -3.58
C LYS A 220 14.88 0.12 -4.40
N ALA A 221 14.16 -0.58 -5.28
CA ALA A 221 13.03 0.00 -6.00
C ALA A 221 11.89 0.37 -5.05
N ASP A 222 11.59 -0.45 -4.05
CA ASP A 222 10.55 -0.16 -3.05
C ASP A 222 10.88 1.12 -2.27
N TYR A 223 12.11 1.20 -1.74
CA TYR A 223 12.63 2.38 -1.05
C TYR A 223 12.56 3.64 -1.94
N LEU A 224 13.11 3.57 -3.15
CA LEU A 224 13.15 4.73 -4.06
C LEU A 224 11.75 5.15 -4.50
N SER A 225 10.82 4.21 -4.66
CA SER A 225 9.44 4.51 -5.05
C SER A 225 8.70 5.25 -3.93
N LEU A 226 8.88 4.85 -2.67
CA LEU A 226 8.32 5.61 -1.54
C LEU A 226 8.91 7.03 -1.50
N ARG A 227 10.22 7.17 -1.69
CA ARG A 227 10.87 8.49 -1.75
C ARG A 227 10.39 9.35 -2.91
N LEU A 228 10.11 8.76 -4.07
CA LEU A 228 9.52 9.46 -5.21
C LEU A 228 8.09 9.92 -4.91
N LEU A 229 7.25 9.06 -4.33
CA LEU A 229 5.90 9.44 -3.91
C LEU A 229 5.93 10.63 -2.94
N GLU A 230 6.79 10.60 -1.94
CA GLU A 230 6.97 11.71 -0.98
C GLU A 230 7.45 12.99 -1.67
N ARG A 231 8.40 12.87 -2.60
CA ARG A 231 8.95 14.02 -3.32
C ARG A 231 7.89 14.67 -4.22
N ILE A 232 7.15 13.86 -4.99
CA ILE A 232 6.03 14.31 -5.81
C ILE A 232 4.97 14.98 -4.95
N ALA A 233 4.62 14.37 -3.82
CA ALA A 233 3.64 14.92 -2.88
C ALA A 233 4.08 16.29 -2.36
N LYS A 234 5.34 16.42 -1.93
CA LYS A 234 5.92 17.68 -1.46
C LYS A 234 5.91 18.76 -2.54
N SER A 235 6.26 18.42 -3.78
CA SER A 235 6.27 19.36 -4.91
C SER A 235 4.87 19.88 -5.27
N ASN A 236 3.82 19.14 -4.89
CA ASN A 236 2.42 19.45 -5.19
C ASN A 236 1.58 19.81 -3.95
N GLU A 237 2.22 20.07 -2.80
CA GLU A 237 1.54 20.44 -1.54
C GLU A 237 0.40 19.46 -1.17
N THR A 238 0.63 18.16 -1.42
CA THR A 238 -0.33 17.08 -1.18
C THR A 238 0.31 15.96 -0.35
N THR A 239 -0.38 14.83 -0.20
CA THR A 239 0.10 13.67 0.56
C THR A 239 0.62 12.57 -0.36
N ALA A 240 1.57 11.75 0.13
CA ALA A 240 2.03 10.59 -0.62
C ALA A 240 0.90 9.58 -0.86
N TYR A 241 -0.07 9.50 0.07
CA TYR A 241 -1.33 8.79 -0.11
C TYR A 241 -2.09 9.25 -1.37
N ALA A 242 -2.25 10.56 -1.58
CA ALA A 242 -2.97 11.09 -2.74
C ALA A 242 -2.24 10.77 -4.05
N VAL A 243 -0.91 10.93 -4.10
CA VAL A 243 -0.11 10.58 -5.29
C VAL A 243 -0.22 9.08 -5.62
N ASP A 244 -0.09 8.22 -4.60
CA ASP A 244 -0.28 6.77 -4.71
C ASP A 244 -1.67 6.44 -5.25
N LYS A 245 -2.73 6.97 -4.64
CA LYS A 245 -4.12 6.74 -5.04
C LYS A 245 -4.38 7.19 -6.47
N LEU A 246 -3.86 8.34 -6.87
CA LEU A 246 -4.05 8.86 -8.22
C LEU A 246 -3.45 7.92 -9.28
N LEU A 247 -2.19 7.53 -9.11
CA LEU A 247 -1.52 6.58 -10.01
C LEU A 247 -2.19 5.20 -9.97
N TRP A 248 -2.66 4.78 -8.80
CA TRP A 248 -3.39 3.52 -8.64
C TRP A 248 -4.75 3.53 -9.37
N LEU A 249 -5.49 4.64 -9.35
CA LEU A 249 -6.75 4.78 -10.09
C LEU A 249 -6.53 4.70 -11.59
N ILE A 250 -5.51 5.38 -12.12
CA ILE A 250 -5.08 5.26 -13.53
C ILE A 250 -4.73 3.81 -13.86
N GLY A 251 -3.93 3.18 -12.98
CA GLY A 251 -3.40 1.85 -13.21
C GLY A 251 -4.41 0.72 -13.08
N SER A 252 -5.40 0.87 -12.21
CA SER A 252 -6.40 -0.16 -11.92
C SER A 252 -7.73 0.06 -12.64
N GLY A 253 -8.08 1.31 -12.94
CA GLY A 253 -9.40 1.70 -13.44
C GLY A 253 -10.53 1.54 -12.42
N ASN A 254 -10.23 1.24 -11.15
CA ASN A 254 -11.24 0.89 -10.15
C ASN A 254 -11.53 2.03 -9.17
N PHE A 255 -12.65 2.73 -9.38
CA PHE A 255 -13.18 3.78 -8.51
C PHE A 255 -14.14 3.17 -7.47
N TYR A 256 -13.56 2.41 -6.55
CA TYR A 256 -14.30 1.54 -5.62
C TYR A 256 -15.29 2.28 -4.69
N LEU A 257 -15.07 3.55 -4.38
CA LEU A 257 -16.00 4.34 -3.56
C LEU A 257 -17.29 4.70 -4.32
N GLU A 258 -17.25 4.63 -5.64
CA GLU A 258 -18.39 4.87 -6.54
C GLU A 258 -18.93 3.59 -7.18
N LYS A 259 -18.30 2.44 -6.90
CA LYS A 259 -18.58 1.15 -7.58
C LYS A 259 -18.51 1.29 -9.11
N LEU A 260 -17.58 2.12 -9.57
CA LEU A 260 -17.34 2.40 -10.98
C LEU A 260 -16.02 1.74 -11.39
N GLU A 261 -16.03 1.06 -12.54
CA GLU A 261 -14.85 0.41 -13.11
C GLU A 261 -14.72 0.82 -14.58
N VAL A 262 -13.51 1.23 -14.95
CA VAL A 262 -13.10 1.52 -16.33
C VAL A 262 -11.91 0.64 -16.69
N ALA A 263 -11.58 0.54 -17.98
CA ALA A 263 -10.36 -0.15 -18.38
C ALA A 263 -9.13 0.55 -17.78
N SER A 264 -8.13 -0.23 -17.37
CA SER A 264 -6.83 0.30 -16.94
C SER A 264 -6.28 1.25 -18.01
N LYS A 265 -5.89 2.46 -17.59
CA LYS A 265 -5.32 3.49 -18.46
C LYS A 265 -3.81 3.69 -18.27
N LYS A 266 -3.15 2.78 -17.54
CA LYS A 266 -1.73 2.84 -17.21
C LYS A 266 -0.84 3.11 -18.42
N ASP A 267 -0.98 2.30 -19.47
CA ASP A 267 -0.08 2.35 -20.63
C ASP A 267 -0.34 3.62 -21.47
N GLU A 268 -1.61 4.01 -21.62
CA GLU A 268 -2.02 5.28 -22.26
C GLU A 268 -1.44 6.50 -21.51
N PHE A 269 -1.50 6.49 -20.17
CA PHE A 269 -0.94 7.56 -19.35
C PHE A 269 0.59 7.63 -19.43
N ILE A 270 1.27 6.48 -19.41
CA ILE A 270 2.73 6.42 -19.56
C ILE A 270 3.14 7.01 -20.91
N GLU A 271 2.44 6.67 -21.99
CA GLU A 271 2.73 7.20 -23.31
C GLU A 271 2.48 8.71 -23.40
N HIS A 272 1.36 9.19 -22.82
CA HIS A 272 1.07 10.62 -22.68
C HIS A 272 2.23 11.38 -22.02
N MET A 273 2.73 10.87 -20.89
CA MET A 273 3.85 11.50 -20.18
C MET A 273 5.17 11.45 -20.96
N LYS A 274 5.46 10.35 -21.66
CA LYS A 274 6.66 10.23 -22.51
C LYS A 274 6.67 11.27 -23.65
N GLN A 275 5.51 11.50 -24.27
CA GLN A 275 5.36 12.52 -25.32
C GLN A 275 5.62 13.94 -24.78
N ARG A 276 5.13 14.25 -23.58
CA ARG A 276 5.39 15.55 -22.95
C ARG A 276 6.86 15.78 -22.60
N GLN A 277 7.56 14.75 -22.12
CA GLN A 277 9.01 14.81 -21.88
C GLN A 277 9.78 15.11 -23.18
N HIS A 278 9.37 14.51 -24.30
CA HIS A 278 9.97 14.77 -25.61
C HIS A 278 9.74 16.20 -26.09
N ASN A 279 8.51 16.71 -25.96
CA ASN A 279 8.16 18.07 -26.37
C ASN A 279 8.90 19.15 -25.57
N HIS A 280 9.13 18.94 -24.27
CA HIS A 280 9.96 19.83 -23.46
C HIS A 280 11.46 19.77 -23.81
N SER A 281 11.96 18.63 -24.30
CA SER A 281 13.36 18.48 -24.71
C SER A 281 13.62 19.04 -26.12
N ALA A 282 12.59 19.20 -26.94
CA ALA A 282 12.65 19.68 -28.33
C ALA A 282 12.54 21.21 -28.48
N HIS A 283 12.41 21.95 -27.38
CA HIS A 283 12.52 23.41 -27.35
C HIS A 283 13.71 23.85 -26.48
N PRO A 284 14.95 23.77 -27.00
CA PRO A 284 16.02 24.53 -26.38
C PRO A 284 15.64 26.01 -26.48
N ILE A 285 15.72 26.70 -25.34
CA ILE A 285 15.54 28.14 -25.22
C ILE A 285 16.35 28.79 -26.35
N ALA A 286 15.65 29.37 -27.32
CA ALA A 286 16.28 30.27 -28.27
C ALA A 286 16.82 31.44 -27.43
N GLU A 287 18.13 31.45 -27.21
CA GLU A 287 18.83 32.62 -26.71
C GLU A 287 18.39 33.80 -27.56
N LYS A 288 17.77 34.79 -26.91
CA LYS A 288 17.57 36.12 -27.46
C LYS A 288 18.97 36.73 -27.69
N ALA A 289 19.58 36.38 -28.80
CA ALA A 289 20.60 37.19 -29.44
C ALA A 289 19.90 38.07 -30.50
N GLY A 290 19.44 39.23 -30.05
CA GLY A 290 19.06 40.37 -30.88
C GLY A 290 19.43 41.61 -30.08
N SER A 291 20.60 42.21 -30.28
CA SER A 291 20.90 43.23 -31.30
C SER A 291 20.11 44.52 -31.05
N GLY A 292 20.81 45.52 -30.53
CA GLY A 292 20.32 46.88 -30.28
C GLY A 292 21.22 47.60 -29.28
#